data_AF-A0A7C7T590-F1
#
_entry.id   AF-A0A7C7T590-F1
#
_cell.length_a   1.000
_cell.length_b   1.000
_cell.length_c   1.000
_cell.angle_alpha   90.00
_cell.angle_beta   90.00
_cell.angle_gamma   90.00
#
_symmetry.space_group_name_H-M   'P 1'
#
loop_
_entity.id
_entity.type
_entity.pdbx_description
1 polymer ?
#
loop_
_entity_poly.entity_id
_entity_poly.type
_entity_poly.pdbx_seq_one_letter_code
_entity_poly.pdbx_strand_id
1 'polypeptide(L)'
;MVFRQYGISFHSVELNFDSKALNEVGFRRNHQRSIGVDAFRSEYELVETREIVAEAEGDVQDQTEQQLLDKLERAVDALSSDLEEREVLVIENEQGRDYPKTKQQTSNVILDGENRLHFFYTVAPALRIARYRFCPPVSPVT
;
A
#
# COMPACT_ATOMS: atom_id res chain seq x y z
N MET A 1 10.39 7.07 2.25
CA MET A 1 9.90 7.44 0.90
C MET A 1 9.35 6.19 0.22
N VAL A 2 8.22 6.30 -0.47
CA VAL A 2 7.55 5.15 -1.12
C VAL A 2 7.69 5.25 -2.64
N PHE A 3 8.03 4.15 -3.28
CA PHE A 3 8.16 4.00 -4.73
C PHE A 3 7.15 2.99 -5.27
N ARG A 4 6.81 3.14 -6.55
CA ARG A 4 6.09 2.13 -7.32
C ARG A 4 6.66 2.04 -8.73
N GLN A 5 6.77 0.83 -9.27
CA GLN A 5 7.19 0.63 -10.65
C GLN A 5 6.07 1.04 -11.62
N TYR A 6 6.43 1.83 -12.63
CA TYR A 6 5.60 2.11 -13.79
C TYR A 6 6.44 1.93 -15.05
N GLY A 7 6.17 0.85 -15.80
CA GLY A 7 6.98 0.51 -16.97
C GLY A 7 8.43 0.24 -16.59
N ILE A 8 9.35 1.04 -17.14
CA ILE A 8 10.80 0.87 -16.98
C ILE A 8 11.41 1.70 -15.83
N SER A 9 10.59 2.33 -15.00
CA SER A 9 11.05 3.20 -13.91
C SER A 9 10.27 3.00 -12.62
N PHE A 10 10.96 3.13 -11.49
CA PHE A 10 10.37 3.35 -10.18
C PHE A 10 10.15 4.84 -9.97
N HIS A 11 8.92 5.23 -9.61
CA HIS A 11 8.56 6.61 -9.31
C HIS A 11 8.18 6.75 -7.86
N SER A 12 8.57 7.86 -7.24
CA SER A 12 8.08 8.21 -5.91
C SER A 12 6.58 8.52 -5.95
N VAL A 13 5.85 8.02 -4.96
CA VAL A 13 4.40 8.12 -4.86
C VAL A 13 3.96 8.55 -3.47
N GLU A 14 2.78 9.15 -3.40
CA GLU A 14 1.98 9.33 -2.20
C GLU A 14 0.85 8.29 -2.18
N LEU A 15 0.47 7.89 -0.98
CA LEU A 15 -0.75 7.11 -0.77
C LEU A 15 -1.96 8.00 -1.09
N ASN A 16 -2.97 7.43 -1.73
CA ASN A 16 -4.21 8.12 -2.07
C ASN A 16 -5.37 7.17 -1.77
N PHE A 17 -5.55 6.88 -0.48
CA PHE A 17 -6.58 5.95 -0.02
C PHE A 17 -7.87 6.71 0.28
N ASP A 18 -8.94 6.41 -0.46
CA ASP A 18 -10.21 7.15 -0.38
C ASP A 18 -11.37 6.24 -0.78
N SER A 19 -12.34 6.05 0.13
CA SER A 19 -13.50 5.18 -0.12
C SER A 19 -14.41 5.68 -1.24
N LYS A 20 -14.27 6.93 -1.68
CA LYS A 20 -15.05 7.52 -2.76
C LYS A 20 -14.32 7.53 -4.11
N ALA A 21 -13.07 7.09 -4.14
CA ALA A 21 -12.28 7.01 -5.37
C ALA A 21 -12.63 5.76 -6.18
N LEU A 22 -12.42 5.81 -7.51
CA LEU A 22 -12.58 4.64 -8.38
C LEU A 22 -11.57 3.51 -8.06
N ASN A 23 -10.42 3.87 -7.50
CA ASN A 23 -9.44 2.96 -6.91
C ASN A 23 -9.21 3.42 -5.47
N GLU A 24 -9.79 2.68 -4.54
CA GLU A 24 -9.82 3.00 -3.12
C GLU A 24 -8.43 2.87 -2.49
N VAL A 25 -7.62 1.93 -2.97
CA VAL A 25 -6.20 1.79 -2.62
C VAL A 25 -5.35 2.42 -3.73
N GLY A 26 -5.25 3.74 -3.76
CA GLY A 26 -4.56 4.50 -4.81
C GLY A 26 -3.10 4.86 -4.49
N PHE A 27 -2.29 5.00 -5.54
CA PHE A 27 -0.93 5.56 -5.46
C PHE A 27 -0.74 6.66 -6.51
N ARG A 28 -0.45 7.88 -6.06
CA ARG A 28 -0.28 9.05 -6.92
C ARG A 28 1.19 9.41 -7.03
N ARG A 29 1.72 9.57 -8.25
CA ARG A 29 3.09 10.08 -8.45
C ARG A 29 3.19 11.48 -7.87
N ASN A 30 4.22 11.71 -7.05
CA ASN A 30 4.51 13.04 -6.50
C ASN A 30 5.66 13.74 -7.24
N HIS A 31 6.23 13.08 -8.26
CA HIS A 31 7.28 13.61 -9.14
C HIS A 31 8.59 14.02 -8.45
N GLN A 32 8.82 13.63 -7.20
CA GLN A 32 10.03 13.97 -6.44
C GLN A 32 11.26 13.18 -6.92
N ARG A 33 11.08 11.92 -7.29
CA ARG A 33 12.17 11.04 -7.74
C ARG A 33 11.70 9.99 -8.75
N SER A 34 12.59 9.67 -9.68
CA SER A 34 12.41 8.60 -10.66
C SER A 34 13.75 7.86 -10.82
N ILE A 35 13.71 6.53 -10.83
CA ILE A 35 14.90 5.66 -10.94
C ILE A 35 14.59 4.61 -12.01
N GLY A 36 15.48 4.43 -12.99
CA GLY A 36 15.32 3.36 -13.98
C GLY A 36 15.36 1.98 -13.31
N VAL A 37 14.61 1.01 -13.82
CA VAL A 37 14.54 -0.35 -13.24
C VAL A 37 15.92 -1.01 -13.17
N ASP A 38 16.76 -0.84 -14.18
CA ASP A 38 18.11 -1.43 -14.19
C ASP A 38 19.01 -0.79 -13.13
N ALA A 39 18.95 0.54 -12.99
CA ALA A 39 19.68 1.26 -11.94
C ALA A 39 19.17 0.85 -10.54
N PHE A 40 17.85 0.79 -10.34
CA PHE A 40 17.27 0.36 -9.07
C PHE A 40 17.74 -1.05 -8.69
N ARG A 41 17.68 -2.00 -9.64
CA ARG A 41 18.12 -3.39 -9.41
C ARG A 41 19.63 -3.52 -9.14
N SER A 42 20.45 -2.61 -9.66
CA SER A 42 21.89 -2.61 -9.43
C SER A 42 22.32 -1.90 -8.15
N GLU A 43 21.53 -0.94 -7.69
CA GLU A 43 21.91 -0.03 -6.59
C GLU A 43 21.09 -0.27 -5.31
N TYR A 44 20.07 -1.12 -5.34
CA TYR A 44 19.22 -1.40 -4.19
C TYR A 44 19.17 -2.89 -3.89
N GLU A 45 19.36 -3.24 -2.62
CA GLU A 45 19.16 -4.60 -2.11
C GLU A 45 17.83 -4.72 -1.37
N LEU A 46 17.14 -5.84 -1.56
CA LEU A 46 15.92 -6.14 -0.81
C LEU A 46 16.29 -6.49 0.63
N VAL A 47 15.70 -5.77 1.59
CA VAL A 47 15.87 -6.02 3.03
C VAL A 47 14.78 -6.97 3.53
N GLU A 48 13.52 -6.66 3.23
CA GLU A 48 12.37 -7.51 3.60
C GLU A 48 11.15 -7.18 2.73
N THR A 49 10.19 -8.10 2.70
CA THR A 49 8.85 -7.89 2.13
C THR A 49 7.81 -8.15 3.22
N ARG A 50 6.80 -7.28 3.28
CA ARG A 50 5.65 -7.44 4.18
C ARG A 50 4.35 -7.40 3.39
N GLU A 51 3.41 -8.22 3.84
CA GLU A 51 2.02 -8.16 3.41
C GLU A 51 1.21 -7.44 4.48
N ILE A 52 0.57 -6.34 4.09
CA ILE A 52 -0.29 -5.56 4.97
C ILE A 52 -1.73 -5.95 4.68
N VAL A 53 -2.36 -6.50 5.71
CA VAL A 53 -3.79 -6.78 5.76
C VAL A 53 -4.45 -5.81 6.73
N ALA A 54 -5.70 -5.47 6.46
CA ALA A 54 -6.52 -4.67 7.34
C ALA A 54 -7.96 -5.18 7.26
N GLU A 55 -8.70 -4.91 8.33
CA GLU A 55 -10.10 -5.27 8.47
C GLU A 55 -10.85 -4.19 9.27
N ALA A 56 -12.11 -3.96 8.91
CA ALA A 56 -13.00 -3.03 9.60
C ALA A 56 -14.45 -3.51 9.51
N GLU A 57 -15.23 -3.20 10.54
CA GLU A 57 -16.64 -3.54 10.58
C GLU A 57 -17.47 -2.40 11.19
N GLY A 58 -18.74 -2.31 10.81
CA GLY A 58 -19.63 -1.26 11.30
C GLY A 58 -20.94 -1.18 10.53
N ASP A 59 -21.80 -0.25 10.95
CA ASP A 59 -23.18 -0.17 10.46
C ASP A 59 -23.37 0.83 9.31
N VAL A 60 -22.32 1.57 8.95
CA VAL A 60 -22.34 2.58 7.89
C VAL A 60 -21.26 2.26 6.86
N GLN A 61 -21.68 1.83 5.68
CA GLN A 61 -20.82 1.34 4.60
C GLN A 61 -19.57 2.22 4.35
N ASP A 62 -19.76 3.48 3.91
CA ASP A 62 -18.66 4.38 3.55
C ASP A 62 -17.70 4.66 4.71
N GLN A 63 -18.23 4.73 5.95
CA GLN A 63 -17.43 4.99 7.14
C GLN A 63 -16.59 3.76 7.50
N THR A 64 -17.18 2.57 7.44
CA THR A 64 -16.47 1.31 7.68
C THR A 64 -15.37 1.09 6.65
N GLU A 65 -15.64 1.39 5.38
CA GLU A 65 -14.63 1.32 4.32
C GLU A 65 -13.49 2.32 4.55
N GLN A 66 -13.80 3.58 4.90
CA GLN A 66 -12.75 4.54 5.21
C GLN A 66 -11.92 4.12 6.43
N GLN A 67 -12.54 3.52 7.45
CA GLN A 67 -11.79 2.97 8.60
C GLN A 67 -10.82 1.86 8.20
N LEU A 68 -11.19 1.01 7.24
CA LEU A 68 -10.28 0.01 6.68
C LEU A 68 -9.07 0.70 6.02
N LEU A 69 -9.33 1.70 5.18
CA LEU A 69 -8.31 2.44 4.44
C LEU A 69 -7.37 3.22 5.37
N ASP A 70 -7.90 3.88 6.41
CA ASP A 70 -7.12 4.58 7.43
C ASP A 70 -6.20 3.63 8.20
N LYS A 71 -6.66 2.41 8.52
CA LYS A 71 -5.81 1.37 9.14
C LYS A 71 -4.68 0.95 8.20
N LEU A 72 -4.98 0.80 6.92
CA LEU A 72 -4.00 0.44 5.90
C LEU A 72 -2.94 1.55 5.75
N GLU A 73 -3.36 2.81 5.66
CA GLU A 73 -2.48 3.98 5.56
C GLU A 73 -1.55 4.08 6.77
N ARG A 74 -2.10 4.00 7.99
CA ARG A 74 -1.30 4.02 9.24
C ARG A 74 -0.25 2.90 9.29
N ALA A 75 -0.57 1.71 8.77
CA ALA A 75 0.39 0.62 8.71
C ALA A 75 1.55 0.94 7.74
N VAL A 76 1.28 1.55 6.59
CA VAL A 76 2.34 2.01 5.67
C VAL A 76 3.16 3.16 6.25
N ASP A 77 2.52 4.08 6.96
CA ASP A 77 3.18 5.20 7.63
C ASP A 77 4.12 4.73 8.74
N ALA A 78 3.71 3.70 9.50
CA ALA A 78 4.56 3.06 10.50
C ALA A 78 5.81 2.46 9.84
N LEU A 79 5.66 1.71 8.74
CA LEU A 79 6.81 1.18 7.99
C LEU A 79 7.70 2.30 7.44
N SER A 80 7.10 3.40 6.99
CA SER A 80 7.84 4.54 6.46
C SER A 80 8.63 5.28 7.55
N SER A 81 8.11 5.30 8.77
CA SER A 81 8.74 5.92 9.94
C SER A 81 9.89 5.09 10.51
N ASP A 82 9.84 3.77 10.32
CA ASP A 82 10.87 2.81 10.74
C ASP A 82 12.04 2.66 9.75
N LEU A 83 12.06 3.41 8.64
CA LEU A 83 13.13 3.35 7.65
C LEU A 83 14.47 3.86 8.21
N GLU A 84 15.54 3.09 8.01
CA GLU A 84 16.90 3.55 8.27
C GLU A 84 17.38 4.53 7.18
N GLU A 85 18.55 5.14 7.41
CA GLU A 85 19.19 5.96 6.38
C GLU A 85 19.38 5.13 5.10
N ARG A 86 19.09 5.73 3.94
CA ARG A 86 19.23 5.10 2.61
C ARG A 86 18.23 3.98 2.32
N GLU A 87 17.26 3.75 3.18
CA GLU A 87 16.18 2.81 2.91
C GLU A 87 14.98 3.48 2.23
N VAL A 88 14.26 2.69 1.43
CA VAL A 88 13.04 3.10 0.73
C VAL A 88 12.02 1.97 0.79
N LEU A 89 10.74 2.32 0.68
CA LEU A 89 9.66 1.35 0.48
C LEU A 89 9.30 1.28 -1.00
N VAL A 90 8.90 0.09 -1.45
CA VAL A 90 8.43 -0.19 -2.81
C VAL A 90 7.11 -0.94 -2.72
N ILE A 91 6.08 -0.43 -3.39
CA ILE A 91 4.83 -1.15 -3.61
C ILE A 91 5.07 -2.22 -4.67
N GLU A 92 4.94 -3.48 -4.30
CA GLU A 92 5.19 -4.62 -5.19
C GLU A 92 3.97 -5.05 -5.99
N ASN A 93 2.76 -4.66 -5.58
CA ASN A 93 1.55 -5.05 -6.29
C ASN A 93 1.49 -4.47 -7.72
N GLU A 94 1.17 -5.32 -8.68
CA GLU A 94 1.07 -5.03 -10.11
C GLU A 94 -0.39 -4.77 -10.53
N GLN A 95 -0.59 -3.73 -11.35
CA GLN A 95 -1.91 -3.45 -11.93
C GLN A 95 -2.39 -4.65 -12.76
N GLY A 96 -3.63 -5.09 -12.53
CA GLY A 96 -4.25 -6.16 -13.31
C GLY A 96 -3.84 -7.59 -12.91
N ARG A 97 -2.96 -7.74 -11.91
CA ARG A 97 -2.55 -9.06 -11.39
C ARG A 97 -2.91 -9.23 -9.92
N ASP A 98 -2.24 -8.50 -9.03
CA ASP A 98 -2.39 -8.62 -7.59
C ASP A 98 -2.64 -7.26 -6.92
N TYR A 99 -3.24 -6.32 -7.65
CA TYR A 99 -3.56 -4.99 -7.14
C TYR A 99 -4.52 -5.08 -5.94
N PRO A 100 -4.17 -4.49 -4.78
CA PRO A 100 -4.96 -4.57 -3.56
C PRO A 100 -6.29 -3.83 -3.73
N LYS A 101 -7.37 -4.44 -3.25
CA LYS A 101 -8.72 -3.88 -3.35
C LYS A 101 -9.50 -4.17 -2.08
N THR A 102 -10.39 -3.25 -1.72
CA THR A 102 -11.35 -3.48 -0.65
C THR A 102 -12.31 -4.61 -1.04
N LYS A 103 -12.71 -5.42 -0.07
CA LYS A 103 -13.70 -6.49 -0.20
C LYS A 103 -14.76 -6.29 0.84
N GLN A 104 -16.00 -6.22 0.38
CA GLN A 104 -17.16 -6.06 1.24
C GLN A 104 -17.85 -7.41 1.47
N GLN A 105 -18.25 -7.62 2.72
CA GLN A 105 -19.24 -8.61 3.12
C GLN A 105 -20.35 -7.88 3.88
N THR A 106 -21.60 -8.28 3.67
CA THR A 106 -22.77 -7.64 4.32
C THR A 106 -23.61 -8.71 4.99
N SER A 107 -24.04 -8.43 6.21
CA SER A 107 -24.92 -9.29 6.99
C SER A 107 -26.06 -8.50 7.60
N ASN A 108 -27.15 -9.18 7.94
CA ASN A 108 -28.26 -8.59 8.69
C ASN A 108 -28.06 -8.91 10.17
N VAL A 109 -28.14 -7.89 11.02
CA VAL A 109 -28.09 -8.00 12.48
C VAL A 109 -29.37 -7.42 13.07
N ILE A 110 -29.91 -8.06 14.11
CA ILE A 110 -31.08 -7.54 14.83
C ILE A 110 -30.57 -6.68 15.98
N LEU A 111 -30.82 -5.37 15.90
CA LEU A 111 -30.50 -4.40 16.94
C LEU A 111 -31.80 -3.72 17.37
N ASP A 112 -32.11 -3.76 18.67
CA ASP A 112 -33.34 -3.21 19.26
C ASP A 112 -34.64 -3.72 18.60
N GLY A 113 -34.63 -4.96 18.08
CA GLY A 113 -35.79 -5.55 17.39
C GLY A 113 -35.94 -5.11 15.93
N GLU A 114 -35.03 -4.29 15.42
CA GLU A 114 -34.98 -3.87 14.01
C GLU A 114 -33.88 -4.62 13.25
N ASN A 115 -34.17 -4.99 12.00
CA ASN A 115 -33.14 -5.50 11.09
C ASN A 115 -32.26 -4.35 10.60
N ARG A 116 -30.96 -4.43 10.86
CA ARG A 116 -29.94 -3.48 10.40
C ARG A 116 -28.89 -4.20 9.56
N LEU A 117 -28.34 -3.46 8.59
CA LEU A 117 -27.20 -3.94 7.81
C LEU A 117 -25.92 -3.74 8.61
N HIS A 118 -25.07 -4.76 8.61
CA HIS A 118 -23.74 -4.72 9.17
C HIS A 118 -22.73 -5.02 8.06
N PHE A 119 -21.71 -4.18 7.95
CA PHE A 119 -20.71 -4.22 6.89
C PHE A 119 -19.38 -4.67 7.48
N PHE A 120 -18.74 -5.62 6.79
CA PHE A 120 -17.40 -6.09 7.08
C PHE A 120 -16.52 -5.87 5.85
N TYR A 121 -15.36 -5.28 6.05
CA TYR A 121 -14.45 -4.86 5.01
C TYR A 121 -13.05 -5.44 5.24
N THR A 122 -12.44 -5.99 4.19
CA THR A 122 -11.04 -6.43 4.18
C THR A 122 -10.30 -5.92 2.95
N VAL A 123 -8.97 -6.06 2.91
CA VAL A 123 -8.17 -5.83 1.69
C VAL A 123 -7.71 -7.17 1.12
N ALA A 124 -8.08 -7.46 -0.13
CA ALA A 124 -7.61 -8.65 -0.84
C ALA A 124 -7.44 -8.41 -2.36
N PRO A 125 -6.28 -8.77 -2.96
CA PRO A 125 -5.05 -9.26 -2.31
C PRO A 125 -4.46 -8.26 -1.30
N ALA A 126 -3.60 -8.73 -0.40
CA ALA A 126 -2.93 -7.87 0.58
C ALA A 126 -2.06 -6.81 -0.10
N LEU A 127 -1.86 -5.67 0.57
CA LEU A 127 -0.92 -4.66 0.12
C LEU A 127 0.51 -5.15 0.39
N ARG A 128 1.26 -5.44 -0.67
CA ARG A 128 2.62 -5.96 -0.62
C ARG A 128 3.62 -4.82 -0.73
N ILE A 129 4.43 -4.66 0.32
CA ILE A 129 5.44 -3.60 0.40
C ILE A 129 6.79 -4.23 0.72
N ALA A 130 7.78 -3.88 -0.08
CA ALA A 130 9.16 -4.28 0.12
C ALA A 130 10.00 -3.10 0.62
N ARG A 131 10.87 -3.35 1.58
CA ARG A 131 11.89 -2.42 2.04
C ARG A 131 13.19 -2.72 1.30
N TYR A 132 13.77 -1.69 0.70
CA TYR A 132 15.03 -1.77 0.00
C TYR A 132 16.05 -0.83 0.61
N ARG A 133 17.32 -1.22 0.59
CA ARG A 133 18.45 -0.40 1.03
C ARG A 133 19.31 -0.03 -0.16
N PHE A 134 19.65 1.25 -0.29
CA PHE A 134 20.58 1.71 -1.32
C PHE A 134 22.01 1.28 -0.98
N CYS A 135 22.56 0.41 -1.82
CA CYS A 135 23.91 -0.13 -1.78
C CYS A 135 24.56 0.12 -3.16
N PRO A 136 25.20 1.28 -3.37
CA PRO A 136 25.79 1.59 -4.67
C PRO A 136 26.92 0.60 -4.98
N PRO A 137 27.11 0.23 -6.25
CA PRO A 137 28.22 -0.65 -6.62
C PRO A 137 29.55 0.01 -6.24
N VAL A 138 30.40 -0.72 -5.53
CA VAL A 138 31.75 -0.27 -5.19
C VAL A 138 32.52 -0.08 -6.49
N SER A 139 32.86 1.17 -6.82
CA SER A 139 33.76 1.44 -7.94
C SER A 139 35.12 0.79 -7.65
N PRO A 140 35.69 -0.03 -8.55
CA PRO A 140 37.06 -0.48 -8.36
C PRO A 140 37.97 0.75 -8.35
N VAL A 141 38.74 0.90 -7.26
CA VAL A 141 39.77 1.93 -7.16
C VAL A 141 40.81 1.64 -8.25
N THR A 142 40.94 2.55 -9.21
CA THR A 142 41.97 2.52 -10.27
C THR A 142 43.35 2.81 -9.69
#